data_AF-X1M3Q4-F1
#
_entry.id   AF-X1M3Q4-F1
#
_cell.length_a   1.000
_cell.length_b   1.000
_cell.length_c   1.000
_cell.angle_alpha   90.00
_cell.angle_beta   90.00
_cell.angle_gamma   90.00
#
_symmetry.space_group_name_H-M   'P 1'
#
loop_
_entity.id
_entity.type
_entity.pdbx_description
1 polymer ?
#
loop_
_entity_poly.entity_id
_entity_poly.type
_entity_poly.pdbx_seq_one_letter_code
_entity_poly.pdbx_strand_id
1 'polypeptide(L)'
;TVQKGISSRIGLPIYNGILFEANEDNKVHLFATDLEIGIDCYIPAQVIETGSTVIPSRIISELIKKLPEGKIEIECTDNNITTVKENNSNYKILGFSAEEFSNFPEIKMRAKIKLNQRLLKETIQQVIFSTSRDESKTFLNGALFKIINNKIEVVTTDSHRLSLKNIKPINIEKTTTDEEIEVIIPYRALSELSRLLLDNEEVFAEVRFGEKQIMFILFPDGQKNSIRIYSRLIEGQFPDYNQIIPDSFKTEIKVNTEEFRDKMDRIALFVREDLKTVKVEVVNKENS
;
A
#
# COMPACT_ATOMS: atom_id res chain seq x y z
N THR A 1 5.89 -8.33 7.98
CA THR A 1 4.85 -7.41 7.46
C THR A 1 5.25 -5.96 7.68
N VAL A 2 5.38 -5.51 8.93
CA VAL A 2 5.65 -4.10 9.28
C VAL A 2 6.91 -3.54 8.63
N GLN A 3 7.95 -4.35 8.40
CA GLN A 3 9.18 -3.96 7.69
C GLN A 3 8.94 -3.26 6.33
N LYS A 4 7.79 -3.52 5.67
CA LYS A 4 7.43 -2.85 4.41
C LYS A 4 7.10 -1.36 4.56
N GLY A 5 6.88 -0.88 5.79
CA GLY A 5 6.74 0.54 6.11
C GLY A 5 8.08 1.30 6.09
N ILE A 6 9.20 0.58 6.05
CA ILE A 6 10.55 1.17 6.04
C ILE A 6 10.95 1.54 4.61
N SER A 7 11.58 2.69 4.45
CA SER A 7 12.13 3.15 3.18
C SER A 7 13.54 2.62 2.93
N SER A 8 13.92 2.47 1.66
CA SER A 8 15.32 2.31 1.28
C SER A 8 16.08 3.65 1.22
N ARG A 9 15.39 4.79 1.39
CA ARG A 9 16.02 6.12 1.39
C ARG A 9 16.83 6.34 2.66
N ILE A 10 17.90 7.12 2.53
CA ILE A 10 18.73 7.54 3.66
C ILE A 10 17.88 8.48 4.53
N GLY A 11 17.72 8.13 5.80
CA GLY A 11 17.01 8.89 6.82
C GLY A 11 17.62 8.64 8.20
N LEU A 12 16.94 9.09 9.26
CA LEU A 12 17.40 8.82 10.62
C LEU A 12 17.46 7.30 10.87
N PRO A 13 18.55 6.75 11.45
CA PRO A 13 18.73 5.31 11.62
C PRO A 13 17.59 4.61 12.38
N ILE A 14 16.93 5.32 13.30
CA ILE A 14 15.81 4.80 14.08
C ILE A 14 14.64 4.32 13.21
N TYR A 15 14.39 4.96 12.06
CA TYR A 15 13.32 4.56 11.12
C TYR A 15 13.71 3.37 10.22
N ASN A 16 14.96 2.88 10.32
CA ASN A 16 15.34 1.57 9.80
C ASN A 16 15.05 0.44 10.80
N GLY A 17 14.48 0.77 11.96
CA GLY A 17 14.02 -0.15 12.99
C GLY A 17 12.53 -0.48 12.91
N ILE A 18 12.12 -1.41 13.75
CA ILE A 18 10.72 -1.71 14.06
C ILE A 18 10.53 -1.37 15.54
N LEU A 19 9.55 -0.54 15.84
CA LEU A 19 9.07 -0.31 17.19
C LEU A 19 8.34 -1.58 17.69
N PHE A 20 8.75 -2.06 18.85
CA PHE A 20 8.09 -3.11 19.62
C PHE A 20 7.53 -2.47 20.89
N GLU A 21 6.23 -2.60 21.13
CA GLU A 21 5.59 -2.17 22.37
C GLU A 21 4.79 -3.32 22.97
N ALA A 22 5.20 -3.77 24.16
CA ALA A 22 4.51 -4.80 24.92
C ALA A 22 3.49 -4.14 25.86
N ASN A 23 2.21 -4.41 25.62
CA ASN A 23 1.10 -3.77 26.32
C ASN A 23 0.44 -4.74 27.33
N GLU A 24 -0.29 -4.20 28.30
CA GLU A 24 -0.97 -4.96 29.36
C GLU A 24 -1.99 -5.99 28.83
N ASP A 25 -2.53 -5.78 27.62
CA ASP A 25 -3.54 -6.64 26.98
C ASP A 25 -2.98 -7.97 26.40
N ASN A 26 -1.79 -8.41 26.81
CA ASN A 26 -1.10 -9.58 26.25
C ASN A 26 -0.93 -9.51 24.71
N LYS A 27 -0.56 -8.32 24.23
CA LYS A 27 -0.28 -8.07 22.82
C LYS A 27 1.00 -7.24 22.70
N VAL A 28 1.76 -7.55 21.65
CA VAL A 28 2.87 -6.73 21.21
C VAL A 28 2.42 -5.96 19.97
N HIS A 29 2.48 -4.65 20.04
CA HIS A 29 2.35 -3.76 18.90
C HIS A 29 3.70 -3.71 18.16
N LEU A 30 3.68 -4.03 16.88
CA LEU A 30 4.81 -3.83 16.00
C LEU A 30 4.49 -2.70 15.05
N PHE A 31 5.37 -1.72 14.95
CA PHE A 31 5.18 -0.57 14.06
C PHE A 31 6.47 -0.22 13.33
N ALA A 32 6.39 0.08 12.04
CA ALA A 32 7.49 0.67 11.30
C ALA A 32 6.97 1.75 10.35
N THR A 33 7.74 2.82 10.21
CA THR A 33 7.37 3.99 9.42
C THR A 33 8.61 4.68 8.89
N ASP A 34 8.44 5.37 7.77
CA ASP A 34 9.39 6.34 7.26
C ASP A 34 8.84 7.77 7.26
N LEU A 35 7.77 7.99 8.05
CA LEU A 35 6.99 9.22 8.20
C LEU A 35 6.04 9.54 7.03
N GLU A 36 6.18 8.88 5.88
CA GLU A 36 5.24 8.97 4.77
C GLU A 36 4.25 7.80 4.79
N ILE A 37 4.76 6.59 5.02
CA ILE A 37 3.99 5.35 5.13
C ILE A 37 4.30 4.71 6.47
N GLY A 38 3.24 4.34 7.19
CA GLY A 38 3.32 3.55 8.41
C GLY A 38 2.65 2.19 8.22
N ILE A 39 3.23 1.12 8.75
CA ILE A 39 2.59 -0.19 8.82
C ILE A 39 2.72 -0.74 10.23
N ASP A 40 1.60 -1.09 10.82
CA ASP A 40 1.58 -1.77 12.11
C ASP A 40 0.72 -3.04 12.12
N CYS A 41 0.96 -3.85 13.13
CA CYS A 41 0.05 -4.92 13.53
C CYS A 41 0.20 -5.25 15.01
N TYR A 42 -0.79 -5.91 15.57
CA TYR A 42 -0.70 -6.51 16.90
C TYR A 42 -0.49 -8.01 16.81
N ILE A 43 0.40 -8.54 17.65
CA ILE A 43 0.66 -9.97 17.77
C ILE A 43 0.32 -10.40 19.20
N PRO A 44 -0.49 -11.45 19.41
CA PRO A 44 -0.69 -12.03 20.74
C PRO A 44 0.63 -12.53 21.32
N ALA A 45 0.93 -12.15 22.55
CA ALA A 45 2.13 -12.60 23.25
C ALA A 45 1.88 -12.63 24.76
N GLN A 46 2.57 -13.51 25.47
CA GLN A 46 2.59 -13.46 26.94
C GLN A 46 3.48 -12.29 27.36
N VAL A 47 2.88 -11.23 27.89
CA VAL A 47 3.61 -10.05 28.35
C VAL A 47 3.94 -10.24 29.83
N ILE A 48 5.23 -10.43 30.12
CA ILE A 48 5.73 -10.55 31.50
C ILE A 48 5.91 -9.16 32.12
N GLU A 49 6.48 -8.24 31.33
CA GLU A 49 6.71 -6.85 31.69
C GLU A 49 6.39 -5.95 30.50
N THR A 50 5.71 -4.83 30.75
CA THR A 50 5.38 -3.84 29.72
C THR A 50 6.59 -3.00 29.37
N GLY A 51 6.70 -2.55 28.13
CA GLY A 51 7.78 -1.66 27.72
C GLY A 51 7.86 -1.51 26.21
N SER A 52 8.78 -0.68 25.76
CA SER A 52 8.98 -0.42 24.35
C SER A 52 10.43 -0.24 23.96
N THR A 53 10.77 -0.63 22.74
CA THR A 53 12.10 -0.45 22.15
C THR A 53 12.03 -0.48 20.63
N VAL A 54 13.00 0.13 19.96
CA VAL A 54 13.11 0.08 18.50
C VAL A 54 14.26 -0.82 18.11
N ILE A 55 13.96 -1.93 17.44
CA ILE A 55 14.95 -2.94 17.06
C ILE A 55 15.31 -2.80 15.57
N PRO A 56 16.59 -2.77 15.18
CA PRO A 56 17.00 -2.72 13.78
C PRO A 56 16.33 -3.80 12.93
N SER A 57 15.52 -3.38 11.95
CA SER A 57 14.59 -4.26 11.24
C SER A 57 15.28 -5.39 10.50
N ARG A 58 16.42 -5.09 9.85
CA ARG A 58 17.23 -6.07 9.12
C ARG A 58 17.76 -7.16 10.06
N ILE A 59 18.23 -6.80 11.25
CA ILE A 59 18.81 -7.76 12.19
C ILE A 59 17.72 -8.68 12.71
N ILE A 60 16.64 -8.12 13.28
CA ILE A 60 15.57 -8.92 13.88
C ILE A 60 14.85 -9.77 12.83
N SER A 61 14.57 -9.23 11.64
CA SER A 61 13.87 -9.99 10.60
C SER A 61 14.70 -11.14 10.06
N GLU A 62 16.01 -10.95 9.87
CA GLU A 62 16.91 -12.02 9.42
C GLU A 62 17.19 -13.05 10.51
N LEU A 63 17.21 -12.64 11.79
CA LEU A 63 17.31 -13.54 12.91
C LEU A 63 16.08 -14.44 13.00
N ILE A 64 14.87 -13.86 13.08
CA ILE A 64 13.62 -14.60 13.21
C ILE A 64 13.40 -15.60 12.08
N LYS A 65 13.77 -15.26 10.83
CA LYS A 65 13.68 -16.19 9.68
C LYS A 65 14.58 -17.43 9.81
N LYS A 66 15.64 -17.36 10.61
CA LYS A 66 16.64 -18.42 10.78
C LYS A 66 16.43 -19.24 12.06
N LEU A 67 15.57 -18.77 12.96
CA LEU A 67 15.25 -19.52 14.17
C LEU A 67 14.40 -20.76 13.81
N PRO A 68 14.58 -21.88 14.53
CA PRO A 68 13.68 -23.01 14.40
C PRO A 68 12.28 -22.65 14.91
N GLU A 69 11.28 -23.47 14.57
CA GLU A 69 9.95 -23.33 15.14
C GLU A 69 10.00 -23.51 16.67
N GLY A 70 9.39 -22.60 17.41
CA GLY A 70 9.40 -22.64 18.86
C GLY A 70 9.02 -21.32 19.53
N LYS A 71 9.12 -21.29 20.86
CA LYS A 71 8.91 -20.07 21.66
C LYS A 71 10.18 -19.23 21.62
N ILE A 72 10.00 -17.93 21.39
CA ILE A 72 11.03 -16.91 21.57
C ILE A 72 10.68 -16.04 22.77
N GLU A 73 11.68 -15.63 23.52
CA GLU A 73 11.56 -14.63 24.58
C GLU A 73 12.31 -13.38 24.15
N ILE A 74 11.71 -12.21 24.35
CA ILE A 74 12.32 -10.92 24.02
C ILE A 74 12.32 -10.09 25.29
N GLU A 75 13.51 -9.67 25.72
CA GLU A 75 13.74 -8.87 26.91
C GLU A 75 14.56 -7.64 26.52
N CYS A 76 14.17 -6.45 26.94
CA CYS A 76 14.95 -5.22 26.70
C CYS A 76 15.38 -4.62 28.03
N THR A 77 16.65 -4.21 28.12
CA THR A 77 17.17 -3.48 29.28
C THR A 77 17.08 -1.97 29.07
N ASP A 78 17.23 -1.19 30.15
CA ASP A 78 17.19 0.29 30.13
C ASP A 78 18.20 0.93 29.16
N ASN A 79 19.29 0.21 28.83
CA ASN A 79 20.29 0.66 27.88
C ASN A 79 19.93 0.34 26.41
N ASN A 80 18.65 0.03 26.13
CA ASN A 80 18.14 -0.38 24.81
C ASN A 80 18.84 -1.63 24.24
N ILE A 81 19.35 -2.52 25.10
CA ILE A 81 19.90 -3.81 24.65
C ILE A 81 18.78 -4.84 24.70
N THR A 82 18.30 -5.24 23.53
CA THR A 82 17.31 -6.29 23.40
C THR A 82 17.98 -7.66 23.31
N THR A 83 17.63 -8.57 24.22
CA THR A 83 18.01 -9.97 24.18
C THR A 83 16.86 -10.79 23.60
N VAL A 84 17.11 -11.48 22.49
CA VAL A 84 16.21 -12.50 21.93
C VAL A 84 16.73 -13.87 22.38
N LYS A 85 15.93 -14.59 23.17
CA LYS A 85 16.25 -15.94 23.65
C LYS A 85 15.45 -16.97 22.87
N GLU A 86 16.14 -17.99 22.40
CA GLU A 86 15.56 -19.17 21.74
C GLU A 86 16.26 -20.40 22.30
N ASN A 87 15.53 -21.26 23.00
CA ASN A 87 16.10 -22.43 23.70
C ASN A 87 17.35 -22.05 24.54
N ASN A 88 18.54 -22.52 24.15
CA ASN A 88 19.80 -22.26 24.84
C ASN A 88 20.63 -21.12 24.21
N SER A 89 20.09 -20.48 23.17
CA SER A 89 20.74 -19.41 22.41
C SER A 89 20.25 -18.04 22.88
N ASN A 90 21.18 -17.11 23.05
CA ASN A 90 20.89 -15.72 23.41
C ASN A 90 21.53 -14.77 22.40
N TYR A 91 20.71 -13.95 21.74
CA TYR A 91 21.14 -12.95 20.77
C TYR A 91 20.93 -11.55 21.32
N LYS A 92 21.99 -10.76 21.46
CA LYS A 92 21.89 -9.37 21.91
C LYS A 92 21.93 -8.41 20.73
N ILE A 93 20.96 -7.51 20.68
CA ILE A 93 20.79 -6.51 19.62
C ILE A 93 20.74 -5.14 20.31
N LEU A 94 21.58 -4.21 19.87
CA LEU A 94 21.47 -2.81 20.29
C LEU A 94 20.33 -2.15 19.52
N GLY A 95 19.29 -1.74 20.25
CA GLY A 95 18.15 -0.99 19.76
C GLY A 95 18.32 0.52 19.95
N PHE A 96 17.22 1.23 19.75
CA PHE A 96 17.06 2.64 20.06
C PHE A 96 15.95 2.84 21.09
N SER A 97 15.98 3.98 21.78
CA SER A 97 14.89 4.39 22.66
C SER A 97 13.60 4.58 21.85
N ALA A 98 12.50 4.03 22.35
CA ALA A 98 11.18 4.23 21.74
C ALA A 98 10.68 5.67 21.90
N GLU A 99 11.18 6.42 22.88
CA GLU A 99 10.79 7.83 23.10
C GLU A 99 11.17 8.74 21.93
N GLU A 100 12.20 8.37 21.17
CA GLU A 100 12.65 9.08 19.96
C GLU A 100 11.84 8.67 18.72
N PHE A 101 11.02 7.61 18.80
CA PHE A 101 10.26 7.08 17.69
C PHE A 101 8.92 7.83 17.56
N SER A 102 8.69 8.44 16.40
CA SER A 102 7.43 9.15 16.16
C SER A 102 6.29 8.17 15.88
N ASN A 103 5.18 8.34 16.62
CA ASN A 103 3.92 7.69 16.31
C ASN A 103 3.29 8.27 15.04
N PHE A 104 2.53 7.45 14.31
CA PHE A 104 1.72 7.97 13.20
C PHE A 104 0.55 8.81 13.77
N PRO A 105 0.25 10.00 13.22
CA PRO A 105 -0.83 10.83 13.73
C PRO A 105 -2.20 10.16 13.60
N GLU A 106 -3.13 10.51 14.49
CA GLU A 106 -4.52 10.11 14.36
C GLU A 106 -5.17 10.68 13.09
N ILE A 107 -5.96 9.85 12.42
CA ILE A 107 -6.67 10.24 11.20
C ILE A 107 -7.99 10.91 11.57
N LYS A 108 -8.11 12.19 11.21
CA LYS A 108 -9.40 12.90 11.14
C LYS A 108 -10.22 12.35 9.98
N MET A 109 -11.05 11.36 10.27
CA MET A 109 -11.82 10.62 9.26
C MET A 109 -12.92 11.50 8.64
N ARG A 110 -13.00 11.49 7.32
CA ARG A 110 -14.05 12.09 6.48
C ARG A 110 -15.03 11.05 5.94
N ALA A 111 -14.51 9.89 5.57
CA ALA A 111 -15.31 8.76 5.12
C ALA A 111 -14.64 7.42 5.43
N LYS A 112 -15.46 6.39 5.54
CA LYS A 112 -15.07 5.01 5.73
C LYS A 112 -15.82 4.13 4.76
N ILE A 113 -15.09 3.20 4.15
CA ILE A 113 -15.66 2.18 3.26
C ILE A 113 -15.14 0.81 3.67
N LYS A 114 -15.95 -0.21 3.43
CA LYS A 114 -15.54 -1.60 3.55
C LYS A 114 -15.59 -2.24 2.17
N LEU A 115 -14.46 -2.76 1.71
CA LEU A 115 -14.29 -3.36 0.40
C LEU A 115 -13.77 -4.78 0.55
N ASN A 116 -14.17 -5.64 -0.38
CA ASN A 116 -13.51 -6.92 -0.51
C ASN A 116 -12.02 -6.72 -0.90
N GLN A 117 -11.12 -7.51 -0.30
CA GLN A 117 -9.68 -7.40 -0.55
C GLN A 117 -9.28 -7.70 -2.00
N ARG A 118 -9.89 -8.70 -2.64
CA ARG A 118 -9.65 -8.99 -4.06
C ARG A 118 -10.03 -7.81 -4.94
N LEU A 119 -11.23 -7.26 -4.77
CA LEU A 119 -11.70 -6.11 -5.55
C LEU A 119 -10.77 -4.89 -5.40
N LEU A 120 -10.32 -4.60 -4.17
CA LEU A 120 -9.39 -3.50 -3.92
C LEU A 120 -8.02 -3.78 -4.58
N LYS A 121 -7.53 -5.02 -4.48
CA LYS A 121 -6.26 -5.45 -5.07
C LYS A 121 -6.27 -5.35 -6.59
N GLU A 122 -7.30 -5.91 -7.23
CA GLU A 122 -7.52 -5.83 -8.68
C GLU A 122 -7.60 -4.39 -9.16
N THR A 123 -8.37 -3.56 -8.45
CA THR A 123 -8.51 -2.13 -8.78
C THR A 123 -7.15 -1.45 -8.77
N ILE A 124 -6.35 -1.64 -7.72
CA ILE A 124 -5.01 -1.06 -7.63
C ILE A 124 -4.13 -1.57 -8.77
N GLN A 125 -4.10 -2.88 -9.02
CA GLN A 125 -3.24 -3.47 -10.07
C GLN A 125 -3.63 -3.03 -11.48
N GLN A 126 -4.91 -2.76 -11.73
CA GLN A 126 -5.43 -2.30 -13.02
C GLN A 126 -5.13 -0.83 -13.33
N VAL A 127 -4.76 -0.02 -12.34
CA VAL A 127 -4.55 1.43 -12.54
C VAL A 127 -3.12 1.86 -12.23
N ILE A 128 -2.51 1.33 -11.17
CA ILE A 128 -1.27 1.88 -10.59
C ILE A 128 -0.07 1.88 -11.56
N PHE A 129 -0.07 1.05 -12.60
CA PHE A 129 1.01 1.04 -13.59
C PHE A 129 1.06 2.35 -14.42
N SER A 130 -0.04 3.08 -14.50
CA SER A 130 -0.15 4.35 -15.23
C SER A 130 0.24 5.57 -14.39
N THR A 131 0.72 5.44 -13.16
CA THR A 131 1.24 6.59 -12.38
C THR A 131 2.61 7.03 -12.87
N SER A 132 2.91 8.33 -12.77
CA SER A 132 4.26 8.85 -12.97
C SER A 132 5.25 8.27 -11.96
N ARG A 133 6.41 7.80 -12.46
CA ARG A 133 7.56 7.42 -11.61
C ARG A 133 8.50 8.58 -11.31
N ASP A 134 8.30 9.70 -12.01
CA ASP A 134 9.01 10.94 -11.76
C ASP A 134 8.43 11.61 -10.52
N GLU A 135 9.21 11.60 -9.44
CA GLU A 135 8.82 12.14 -8.14
C GLU A 135 8.68 13.67 -8.14
N SER A 136 9.21 14.37 -9.15
CA SER A 136 8.98 15.81 -9.31
C SER A 136 7.54 16.13 -9.71
N LYS A 137 6.86 15.17 -10.36
CA LYS A 137 5.43 15.27 -10.73
C LYS A 137 4.55 14.76 -9.59
N THR A 138 4.55 15.48 -8.48
CA THR A 138 4.01 15.02 -7.18
C THR A 138 2.58 14.46 -7.29
N PHE A 139 1.63 15.19 -7.87
CA PHE A 139 0.22 14.75 -7.99
C PHE A 139 -0.02 13.63 -9.01
N LEU A 140 0.95 13.35 -9.90
CA LEU A 140 0.91 12.20 -10.82
C LEU A 140 1.63 10.96 -10.28
N ASN A 141 2.37 11.10 -9.17
CA ASN A 141 3.00 9.98 -8.46
C ASN A 141 2.02 9.25 -7.51
N GLY A 142 0.72 9.33 -7.80
CA GLY A 142 -0.32 8.70 -7.01
C GLY A 142 -1.55 8.37 -7.84
N ALA A 143 -2.51 7.73 -7.19
CA ALA A 143 -3.83 7.52 -7.76
C ALA A 143 -4.84 8.44 -7.09
N LEU A 144 -5.63 9.13 -7.90
CA LEU A 144 -6.82 9.83 -7.45
C LEU A 144 -7.87 8.78 -7.06
N PHE A 145 -8.37 8.88 -5.83
CA PHE A 145 -9.56 8.18 -5.37
C PHE A 145 -10.65 9.23 -5.17
N LYS A 146 -11.72 9.09 -5.95
CA LYS A 146 -12.83 10.02 -6.00
C LYS A 146 -14.11 9.32 -5.57
N ILE A 147 -14.74 9.81 -4.50
CA ILE A 147 -15.98 9.27 -3.95
C ILE A 147 -17.12 10.23 -4.32
N ILE A 148 -18.05 9.77 -5.16
CA ILE A 148 -19.25 10.52 -5.56
C ILE A 148 -20.43 9.57 -5.61
N ASN A 149 -21.59 9.95 -5.04
CA ASN A 149 -22.84 9.19 -5.16
C ASN A 149 -22.67 7.68 -4.83
N ASN A 150 -21.94 7.38 -3.75
CA ASN A 150 -21.58 6.03 -3.29
C ASN A 150 -20.73 5.20 -4.26
N LYS A 151 -20.27 5.77 -5.37
CA LYS A 151 -19.31 5.16 -6.30
C LYS A 151 -17.89 5.63 -5.98
N ILE A 152 -16.92 4.79 -6.32
CA ILE A 152 -15.51 5.16 -6.25
C ILE A 152 -14.93 5.10 -7.65
N GLU A 153 -14.37 6.20 -8.08
CA GLU A 153 -13.55 6.25 -9.27
C GLU A 153 -12.08 6.32 -8.87
N VAL A 154 -11.26 5.47 -9.49
CA VAL A 154 -9.82 5.44 -9.27
C VAL A 154 -9.12 5.78 -10.57
N VAL A 155 -8.34 6.86 -10.57
CA VAL A 155 -7.70 7.41 -11.77
C VAL A 155 -6.20 7.55 -11.57
N THR A 156 -5.43 7.22 -12.60
CA THR A 156 -3.97 7.34 -12.64
C THR A 156 -3.53 7.78 -14.04
N THR A 157 -2.47 8.58 -14.13
CA THR A 157 -1.86 8.97 -15.40
C THR A 157 -0.41 9.40 -15.21
N ASP A 158 0.40 9.19 -16.26
CA ASP A 158 1.81 9.54 -16.35
C ASP A 158 2.05 10.60 -17.44
N SER A 159 0.99 11.30 -17.86
CA SER A 159 0.87 12.21 -19.01
C SER A 159 0.91 11.58 -20.41
N HIS A 160 1.19 10.27 -20.53
CA HIS A 160 1.18 9.55 -21.80
C HIS A 160 0.00 8.60 -21.94
N ARG A 161 -0.47 8.06 -20.82
CA ARG A 161 -1.62 7.16 -20.73
C ARG A 161 -2.45 7.48 -19.49
N LEU A 162 -3.70 7.02 -19.52
CA LEU A 162 -4.62 7.12 -18.40
C LEU A 162 -5.25 5.74 -18.13
N SER A 163 -5.42 5.43 -16.85
CA SER A 163 -6.21 4.28 -16.41
C SER A 163 -7.26 4.75 -15.42
N LEU A 164 -8.51 4.38 -15.69
CA LEU A 164 -9.69 4.72 -14.91
C LEU A 164 -10.42 3.43 -14.56
N LYS A 165 -10.69 3.23 -13.28
CA LYS A 165 -11.50 2.12 -12.78
C LYS A 165 -12.65 2.63 -11.94
N ASN A 166 -13.85 2.20 -12.29
CA ASN A 166 -15.05 2.41 -11.50
C ASN A 166 -15.32 1.20 -10.60
N ILE A 167 -15.46 1.46 -9.30
CA ILE A 167 -15.99 0.51 -8.33
C ILE A 167 -17.49 0.81 -8.17
N LYS A 168 -18.31 -0.26 -8.28
CA LYS A 168 -19.76 -0.20 -8.13
C LYS A 168 -20.18 0.44 -6.81
N PRO A 169 -21.42 0.94 -6.69
CA PRO A 169 -21.90 1.53 -5.45
C PRO A 169 -21.67 0.61 -4.25
N ILE A 170 -21.09 1.15 -3.19
CA ILE A 170 -20.87 0.49 -1.91
C ILE A 170 -21.47 1.31 -0.78
N ASN A 171 -21.71 0.70 0.37
CA ASN A 171 -22.09 1.46 1.56
C ASN A 171 -20.87 2.29 2.01
N ILE A 172 -21.02 3.61 1.99
CA ILE A 172 -20.02 4.57 2.43
C ILE A 172 -20.56 5.26 3.68
N GLU A 173 -19.85 5.11 4.78
CA GLU A 173 -20.11 5.88 5.99
C GLU A 173 -19.35 7.19 5.89
N LYS A 174 -20.07 8.31 5.71
CA LYS A 174 -19.49 9.66 5.71
C LYS A 174 -19.67 10.30 7.08
N THR A 175 -18.64 11.01 7.53
CA THR A 175 -18.68 11.86 8.73
C THR A 175 -18.79 13.34 8.38
N THR A 176 -18.55 13.69 7.11
CA THR A 176 -18.71 15.04 6.58
C THR A 176 -19.97 15.16 5.72
N THR A 177 -20.42 16.40 5.53
CA THR A 177 -21.51 16.73 4.59
C THR A 177 -21.02 16.87 3.15
N ASP A 178 -19.76 16.53 2.87
CA ASP A 178 -19.18 16.68 1.54
C ASP A 178 -19.89 15.76 0.54
N GLU A 179 -20.41 16.35 -0.54
CA GLU A 179 -21.00 15.57 -1.64
C GLU A 179 -19.95 14.67 -2.28
N GLU A 180 -18.71 15.17 -2.36
CA GLU A 180 -17.58 14.54 -3.02
C GLU A 180 -16.33 14.53 -2.13
N ILE A 181 -15.59 13.42 -2.15
CA ILE A 181 -14.27 13.32 -1.50
C ILE A 181 -13.25 12.91 -2.56
N GLU A 182 -12.24 13.75 -2.75
CA GLU A 182 -11.09 13.47 -3.61
C GLU A 182 -9.83 13.38 -2.75
N VAL A 183 -9.04 12.33 -2.95
CA VAL A 183 -7.72 12.18 -2.33
C VAL A 183 -6.73 11.60 -3.34
N ILE A 184 -5.47 12.02 -3.28
CA ILE A 184 -4.39 11.45 -4.09
C ILE A 184 -3.52 10.59 -3.18
N ILE A 185 -3.53 9.28 -3.42
CA ILE A 185 -2.80 8.30 -2.60
C ILE A 185 -1.47 7.98 -3.30
N PRO A 186 -0.32 8.10 -2.61
CA PRO A 186 0.99 7.80 -3.19
C PRO A 186 1.10 6.41 -3.81
N TYR A 187 1.80 6.31 -4.95
CA TYR A 187 2.12 5.05 -5.61
C TYR A 187 2.67 4.01 -4.62
N ARG A 188 3.61 4.42 -3.77
CA ARG A 188 4.29 3.50 -2.86
C ARG A 188 3.33 2.89 -1.84
N ALA A 189 2.41 3.68 -1.28
CA ALA A 189 1.41 3.19 -0.33
C ALA A 189 0.50 2.15 -0.98
N LEU A 190 0.00 2.44 -2.18
CA LEU A 190 -0.84 1.50 -2.94
C LEU A 190 -0.07 0.25 -3.36
N SER A 191 1.21 0.37 -3.71
CA SER A 191 2.09 -0.75 -4.05
C SER A 191 2.29 -1.68 -2.86
N GLU A 192 2.57 -1.15 -1.66
CA GLU A 192 2.71 -1.99 -0.46
C GLU A 192 1.39 -2.62 -0.03
N LEU A 193 0.28 -1.86 -0.09
CA LEU A 193 -1.06 -2.36 0.16
C LEU A 193 -1.41 -3.52 -0.79
N SER A 194 -1.17 -3.38 -2.09
CA SER A 194 -1.46 -4.42 -3.10
C SER A 194 -0.74 -5.74 -2.81
N ARG A 195 0.49 -5.68 -2.26
CA ARG A 195 1.26 -6.86 -1.86
C ARG A 195 0.76 -7.52 -0.56
N LEU A 196 -0.02 -6.81 0.25
CA LEU A 196 -0.56 -7.30 1.52
C LEU A 196 -2.01 -7.80 1.38
N LEU A 197 -2.75 -7.29 0.39
CA LEU A 197 -4.10 -7.74 0.07
C LEU A 197 -4.12 -9.19 -0.43
N LEU A 198 -5.09 -9.94 0.06
CA LEU A 198 -5.37 -11.29 -0.38
C LEU A 198 -6.24 -11.29 -1.65
N ASP A 199 -6.03 -12.30 -2.47
CA ASP A 199 -6.91 -12.62 -3.60
C ASP A 199 -8.06 -13.51 -3.08
N ASN A 200 -8.98 -12.91 -2.31
CA ASN A 200 -10.11 -13.62 -1.70
C ASN A 200 -11.32 -12.70 -1.58
N GLU A 201 -12.49 -13.16 -2.04
CA GLU A 201 -13.78 -12.47 -2.05
C GLU A 201 -14.51 -12.38 -0.70
N GLU A 202 -14.13 -13.21 0.27
CA GLU A 202 -14.78 -13.30 1.59
C GLU A 202 -14.05 -12.48 2.66
N VAL A 203 -12.85 -11.97 2.33
CA VAL A 203 -12.02 -11.18 3.24
C VAL A 203 -12.17 -9.71 2.89
N PHE A 204 -12.47 -8.88 3.89
CA PHE A 204 -12.64 -7.45 3.70
C PHE A 204 -11.42 -6.64 4.16
N ALA A 205 -11.33 -5.42 3.63
CA ALA A 205 -10.50 -4.34 4.13
C ALA A 205 -11.39 -3.12 4.38
N GLU A 206 -11.09 -2.39 5.45
CA GLU A 206 -11.66 -1.07 5.69
C GLU A 206 -10.71 0.00 5.18
N VAL A 207 -11.22 1.01 4.49
CA VAL A 207 -10.46 2.18 4.06
C VAL A 207 -11.05 3.41 4.73
N ARG A 208 -10.22 4.14 5.47
CA ARG A 208 -10.56 5.39 6.13
C ARG A 208 -9.88 6.55 5.43
N PHE A 209 -10.68 7.40 4.81
CA PHE A 209 -10.25 8.63 4.16
C PHE A 209 -10.21 9.73 5.20
N GLY A 210 -9.07 10.40 5.35
CA GLY A 210 -8.94 11.61 6.15
C GLY A 210 -8.62 12.85 5.29
N GLU A 211 -8.36 13.97 5.95
CA GLU A 211 -8.00 15.23 5.26
C GLU A 211 -6.60 15.19 4.64
N LYS A 212 -5.60 14.69 5.39
CA LYS A 212 -4.18 14.67 4.99
C LYS A 212 -3.60 13.27 4.91
N GLN A 213 -4.39 12.27 5.27
CA GLN A 213 -3.95 10.91 5.50
C GLN A 213 -5.04 9.92 5.08
N ILE A 214 -4.62 8.70 4.80
CA ILE A 214 -5.50 7.56 4.56
C ILE A 214 -5.01 6.38 5.39
N MET A 215 -5.94 5.55 5.86
CA MET A 215 -5.62 4.29 6.50
C MET A 215 -6.39 3.14 5.87
N PHE A 216 -5.69 2.01 5.73
CA PHE A 216 -6.23 0.74 5.34
C PHE A 216 -6.12 -0.22 6.51
N ILE A 217 -7.23 -0.84 6.91
CA ILE A 217 -7.27 -1.87 7.94
C ILE A 217 -7.59 -3.19 7.25
N LEU A 218 -6.65 -4.11 7.26
CA LEU A 218 -6.83 -5.47 6.75
C LEU A 218 -7.29 -6.39 7.87
N PHE A 219 -8.19 -7.33 7.55
CA PHE A 219 -8.81 -8.23 8.51
C PHE A 219 -9.56 -7.49 9.64
N PRO A 220 -10.38 -6.47 9.33
CA PRO A 220 -11.09 -5.69 10.36
C PRO A 220 -12.05 -6.54 11.21
N ASP A 221 -12.48 -7.69 10.68
CA ASP A 221 -13.41 -8.62 11.33
C ASP A 221 -12.70 -9.72 12.16
N GLY A 222 -11.37 -9.66 12.34
CA GLY A 222 -10.63 -10.56 13.25
C GLY A 222 -10.29 -11.94 12.71
N GLN A 223 -10.47 -12.19 11.41
CA GLN A 223 -10.08 -13.46 10.75
C GLN A 223 -8.57 -13.76 10.86
N LYS A 224 -7.76 -12.71 10.98
CA LYS A 224 -6.32 -12.73 11.27
C LYS A 224 -5.99 -11.53 12.15
N ASN A 225 -4.74 -11.46 12.63
CA ASN A 225 -4.21 -10.25 13.25
C ASN A 225 -4.43 -9.05 12.33
N SER A 226 -5.05 -8.01 12.86
CA SER A 226 -5.32 -6.77 12.13
C SER A 226 -3.99 -6.13 11.71
N ILE A 227 -3.88 -5.81 10.43
CA ILE A 227 -2.74 -5.09 9.86
C ILE A 227 -3.27 -3.74 9.42
N ARG A 228 -2.61 -2.66 9.87
CA ARG A 228 -2.98 -1.31 9.52
C ARG A 228 -1.86 -0.69 8.69
N ILE A 229 -2.25 -0.02 7.61
CA ILE A 229 -1.35 0.71 6.73
C ILE A 229 -1.83 2.15 6.69
N TYR A 230 -0.94 3.09 6.90
CA TYR A 230 -1.21 4.52 6.89
C TYR A 230 -0.35 5.17 5.84
N SER A 231 -0.88 6.19 5.19
CA SER A 231 -0.11 7.01 4.25
C SER A 231 -0.52 8.46 4.39
N ARG A 232 0.45 9.36 4.28
CA ARG A 232 0.16 10.75 3.94
C ARG A 232 -0.44 10.81 2.53
N LEU A 233 -1.37 11.72 2.33
CA LEU A 233 -1.94 12.02 1.02
C LEU A 233 -1.05 13.04 0.31
N ILE A 234 -1.02 12.96 -1.02
CA ILE A 234 -0.32 13.97 -1.83
C ILE A 234 -1.19 15.22 -1.87
N GLU A 235 -0.62 16.36 -1.46
CA GLU A 235 -1.27 17.66 -1.59
C GLU A 235 -1.23 18.13 -3.05
N GLY A 236 -2.36 18.62 -3.55
CA GLY A 236 -2.49 19.14 -4.91
C GLY A 236 -3.83 18.80 -5.54
N GLN A 237 -4.03 19.30 -6.76
CA GLN A 237 -5.22 19.03 -7.57
C GLN A 237 -4.84 18.05 -8.69
N PHE A 238 -5.61 16.97 -8.83
CA PHE A 238 -5.43 16.04 -9.95
C PHE A 238 -5.97 16.70 -11.23
N PRO A 239 -5.30 16.55 -12.39
CA PRO A 239 -5.77 17.17 -13.64
C PRO A 239 -7.16 16.70 -14.03
N ASP A 240 -7.94 17.56 -14.70
CA ASP A 240 -9.23 17.16 -15.27
C ASP A 240 -9.03 16.18 -16.42
N TYR A 241 -9.21 14.90 -16.10
CA TYR A 241 -8.98 13.79 -17.00
C TYR A 241 -10.13 13.54 -17.98
N ASN A 242 -11.32 14.10 -17.74
CA ASN A 242 -12.44 13.91 -18.66
C ASN A 242 -12.14 14.55 -20.03
N GLN A 243 -11.34 15.62 -20.05
CA GLN A 243 -10.98 16.34 -21.27
C GLN A 243 -10.13 15.51 -22.26
N ILE A 244 -9.51 14.41 -21.80
CA ILE A 244 -8.65 13.56 -22.64
C ILE A 244 -9.28 12.23 -23.02
N ILE A 245 -10.49 11.93 -22.52
CA ILE A 245 -11.23 10.72 -22.89
C ILE A 245 -12.04 11.04 -24.15
N PRO A 246 -11.79 10.37 -25.31
CA PRO A 246 -12.53 10.66 -26.53
C PRO A 246 -14.00 10.20 -26.43
N ASP A 247 -14.94 11.07 -26.79
CA ASP A 247 -16.38 10.76 -26.84
C ASP A 247 -16.80 10.02 -28.11
N SER A 248 -15.96 10.04 -29.15
CA SER A 248 -16.26 9.39 -30.43
C SER A 248 -15.01 8.85 -31.10
N PHE A 249 -15.19 7.79 -31.90
CA PHE A 249 -14.11 7.09 -32.59
C PHE A 249 -14.42 6.99 -34.08
N LYS A 250 -13.39 7.19 -34.92
CA LYS A 250 -13.50 6.98 -36.38
C LYS A 250 -13.40 5.49 -36.76
N THR A 251 -12.65 4.72 -35.97
CA THR A 251 -12.36 3.31 -36.21
C THR A 251 -12.44 2.57 -34.88
N GLU A 252 -13.20 1.49 -34.85
CA GLU A 252 -13.29 0.58 -33.71
C GLU A 252 -12.78 -0.80 -34.13
N ILE A 253 -12.01 -1.45 -33.26
CA ILE A 253 -11.33 -2.71 -33.57
C ILE A 253 -11.59 -3.68 -32.42
N LYS A 254 -12.19 -4.83 -32.73
CA LYS A 254 -12.38 -5.92 -31.77
C LYS A 254 -11.31 -6.98 -32.00
N VAL A 255 -10.51 -7.26 -30.99
CA VAL A 255 -9.45 -8.27 -31.02
C VAL A 255 -9.56 -9.20 -29.82
N ASN A 256 -9.00 -10.40 -29.92
CA ASN A 256 -8.82 -11.28 -28.76
C ASN A 256 -7.66 -10.72 -27.89
N THR A 257 -7.94 -10.45 -26.61
CA THR A 257 -6.99 -9.82 -25.69
C THR A 257 -5.72 -10.64 -25.48
N GLU A 258 -5.85 -11.95 -25.27
CA GLU A 258 -4.71 -12.84 -25.02
C GLU A 258 -3.85 -12.97 -26.27
N GLU A 259 -4.47 -13.22 -27.43
CA GLU A 259 -3.78 -13.32 -28.70
C GLU A 259 -3.03 -12.02 -29.05
N PHE A 260 -3.68 -10.87 -28.84
CA PHE A 260 -3.06 -9.56 -29.10
C PHE A 260 -1.90 -9.30 -28.14
N ARG A 261 -2.07 -9.59 -26.84
CA ARG A 261 -1.00 -9.46 -25.85
C ARG A 261 0.20 -10.33 -26.20
N ASP A 262 -0.03 -11.61 -26.51
CA ASP A 262 1.05 -12.55 -26.82
C ASP A 262 1.77 -12.17 -28.12
N LYS A 263 1.05 -11.60 -29.11
CA LYS A 263 1.67 -11.01 -30.31
C LYS A 263 2.52 -9.78 -29.97
N MET A 264 2.01 -8.86 -29.15
CA MET A 264 2.75 -7.67 -28.72
C MET A 264 4.00 -8.03 -27.93
N ASP A 265 3.94 -9.05 -27.06
CA ASP A 265 5.08 -9.55 -26.30
C ASP A 265 6.19 -10.11 -27.22
N ARG A 266 5.81 -10.89 -28.24
CA ARG A 266 6.77 -11.35 -29.26
C ARG A 266 7.34 -10.19 -30.09
N ILE A 267 6.53 -9.20 -30.44
CA ILE A 267 6.98 -8.01 -31.21
C ILE A 267 7.95 -7.18 -30.37
N ALA A 268 7.74 -7.07 -29.06
CA ALA A 268 8.58 -6.27 -28.16
C ALA A 268 10.06 -6.68 -28.22
N LEU A 269 10.38 -7.94 -28.51
CA LEU A 269 11.76 -8.43 -28.72
C LEU A 269 12.47 -7.77 -29.91
N PHE A 270 11.73 -7.23 -30.87
CA PHE A 270 12.24 -6.59 -32.08
C PHE A 270 12.13 -5.05 -32.01
N VAL A 271 11.49 -4.51 -30.96
CA VAL A 271 11.35 -3.06 -30.78
C VAL A 271 12.68 -2.51 -30.29
N ARG A 272 13.25 -1.58 -31.05
CA ARG A 272 14.47 -0.89 -30.63
C ARG A 272 14.20 -0.06 -29.36
N GLU A 273 15.10 -0.15 -28.39
CA GLU A 273 14.96 0.50 -27.08
C GLU A 273 14.83 2.03 -27.16
N ASP A 274 15.36 2.64 -28.22
CA ASP A 274 15.31 4.09 -28.46
C ASP A 274 13.98 4.59 -29.01
N LEU A 275 13.23 3.74 -29.74
CA LEU A 275 12.00 4.14 -30.42
C LEU A 275 10.73 3.75 -29.65
N LYS A 276 10.74 2.61 -28.94
CA LYS A 276 9.60 2.09 -28.14
C LYS A 276 8.23 2.17 -28.84
N THR A 277 8.19 2.02 -30.16
CA THR A 277 7.00 2.21 -30.99
C THR A 277 6.68 0.93 -31.76
N VAL A 278 5.39 0.60 -31.83
CA VAL A 278 4.85 -0.48 -32.66
C VAL A 278 3.82 0.11 -33.61
N LYS A 279 3.93 -0.20 -34.91
CA LYS A 279 2.93 0.18 -35.91
C LYS A 279 1.86 -0.90 -36.00
N VAL A 280 0.59 -0.51 -35.84
CA VAL A 280 -0.56 -1.39 -36.02
C VAL A 280 -1.29 -0.96 -37.30
N GLU A 281 -1.36 -1.87 -38.26
CA GLU A 281 -2.11 -1.68 -39.51
C GLU A 281 -3.43 -2.45 -39.43
N VAL A 282 -4.52 -1.79 -39.80
CA VAL A 282 -5.88 -2.32 -39.66
C VAL A 282 -6.53 -2.28 -41.04
N VAL A 283 -6.94 -3.45 -41.53
CA VAL A 283 -7.50 -3.62 -42.87
C VAL A 283 -8.87 -4.28 -42.74
N ASN A 284 -9.89 -3.72 -43.41
CA ASN A 284 -11.21 -4.33 -43.45
C ASN A 284 -11.21 -5.49 -44.45
N LYS A 285 -11.52 -6.71 -43.99
CA LYS A 285 -11.54 -7.93 -44.82
C LYS A 285 -12.75 -8.03 -45.75
N GLU A 286 -13.73 -7.13 -45.67
CA GLU A 286 -14.90 -7.16 -46.57
C GLU A 286 -14.61 -6.69 -48.01
N ASN A 287 -13.40 -6.22 -48.31
CA ASN A 287 -12.97 -5.80 -49.65
C ASN A 287 -11.75 -6.59 -50.19
N SER A 288 -11.61 -7.87 -49.81
CA SER A 288 -10.55 -8.78 -50.31
C SER A 288 -11.12 -9.91 -51.13
#